data_AF-A0A1S2K0A0-F1
#
_entry.id   AF-A0A1S2K0A0-F1
#
_cell.length_a   1.000
_cell.length_b   1.000
_cell.length_c   1.000
_cell.angle_alpha   90.00
_cell.angle_beta   90.00
_cell.angle_gamma   90.00
#
_symmetry.space_group_name_H-M   'P 1'
#
loop_
_entity.id
_entity.type
_entity.pdbx_description
1 polymer ?
#
loop_
_entity_poly.entity_id
_entity_poly.type
_entity_poly.pdbx_seq_one_letter_code
_entity_poly.pdbx_strand_id
1 'polypeptide(L)'
;MVDGWKLSTHAVDRALDMALDPDEIRRTLADPAVTQPSGSGYPDNCEVWAAGRIALVVAPAERIVITCLWRGVVYERGTESEPFRD
;
A
#
# COMPACT_ATOMS: atom_id res chain seq x y z
N MET A 1 -10.07 5.09 -10.64
CA MET A 1 -8.68 5.37 -11.03
C MET A 1 -8.21 6.58 -10.24
N VAL A 2 -6.96 6.58 -9.78
CA VAL A 2 -6.35 7.66 -9.00
C VAL A 2 -5.00 7.98 -9.63
N ASP A 3 -4.85 9.13 -10.29
CA ASP A 3 -3.58 9.58 -10.92
C ASP A 3 -2.89 8.51 -11.80
N GLY A 4 -3.69 7.86 -12.64
CA GLY A 4 -3.22 6.79 -13.54
C GLY A 4 -3.03 5.43 -12.86
N TRP A 5 -3.28 5.33 -11.55
CA TRP A 5 -3.35 4.06 -10.82
C TRP A 5 -4.74 3.45 -10.88
N LYS A 6 -4.77 2.13 -11.03
CA LYS A 6 -5.97 1.31 -10.90
C LYS A 6 -6.03 0.76 -9.48
N LEU A 7 -7.22 0.77 -8.88
CA LEU A 7 -7.45 0.05 -7.63
C LEU A 7 -8.09 -1.28 -8.00
N SER A 8 -7.57 -2.38 -7.46
CA SER A 8 -8.25 -3.67 -7.54
C SER A 8 -9.60 -3.60 -6.81
N THR A 9 -10.54 -4.50 -7.11
CA THR A 9 -11.80 -4.59 -6.35
C THR A 9 -11.53 -4.75 -4.86
N HIS A 10 -10.56 -5.61 -4.51
CA HIS A 10 -10.16 -5.82 -3.12
C HIS A 10 -9.64 -4.54 -2.45
N ALA A 11 -8.82 -3.74 -3.15
CA ALA A 11 -8.35 -2.45 -2.63
C ALA A 11 -9.48 -1.45 -2.41
N VAL A 12 -10.49 -1.44 -3.29
CA VAL A 12 -11.70 -0.60 -3.14
C VAL A 12 -12.49 -1.01 -1.91
N ASP A 13 -12.78 -2.31 -1.75
CA ASP A 13 -13.53 -2.83 -0.60
C ASP A 13 -12.82 -2.48 0.71
N ARG A 14 -11.50 -2.68 0.78
CA ARG A 14 -10.70 -2.34 1.96
C ARG A 14 -10.69 -0.84 2.24
N ALA A 15 -10.58 0.01 1.22
CA ALA A 15 -10.64 1.45 1.40
C ALA A 15 -12.00 1.90 1.97
N LEU A 16 -13.09 1.27 1.54
CA LEU A 16 -14.44 1.52 2.05
C LEU A 16 -14.60 1.02 3.50
N ASP A 17 -14.19 -0.21 3.80
CA ASP A 17 -14.25 -0.80 5.15
C ASP A 17 -13.51 0.05 6.19
N MET A 18 -12.38 0.61 5.79
CA MET A 18 -11.52 1.42 6.65
C MET A 18 -11.90 2.91 6.65
N ALA A 19 -12.88 3.31 5.83
CA ALA A 19 -13.25 4.70 5.59
C ALA A 19 -12.02 5.58 5.28
N LEU A 20 -11.20 5.14 4.33
CA LEU A 20 -10.02 5.89 3.90
C LEU A 20 -10.41 7.14 3.13
N ASP A 21 -9.72 8.24 3.42
CA ASP A 21 -9.82 9.44 2.61
C ASP A 21 -9.12 9.20 1.25
N PRO A 22 -9.78 9.43 0.11
CA PRO A 22 -9.13 9.38 -1.20
C PRO A 22 -7.84 10.20 -1.32
N ASP A 23 -7.72 11.31 -0.58
CA ASP A 23 -6.52 12.15 -0.57
C ASP A 23 -5.34 11.49 0.16
N GLU A 24 -5.60 10.65 1.15
CA GLU A 24 -4.55 9.84 1.79
C GLU A 24 -3.97 8.82 0.81
N ILE A 25 -4.84 8.17 0.02
CA ILE A 25 -4.43 7.23 -1.02
C ILE A 25 -3.61 7.95 -2.10
N ARG A 26 -4.09 9.11 -2.60
CA ARG A 26 -3.36 9.95 -3.57
C ARG A 26 -1.97 10.32 -3.06
N ARG A 27 -1.88 10.83 -1.83
CA ARG A 27 -0.60 11.23 -1.23
C ARG A 27 0.36 10.05 -1.13
N THR A 28 -0.13 8.89 -0.71
CA THR A 28 0.71 7.68 -0.57
C THR A 28 1.23 7.18 -1.93
N LEU A 29 0.44 7.33 -3.00
CA LEU A 29 0.86 6.97 -4.36
C LEU A 29 1.80 7.99 -5.01
N ALA A 30 1.70 9.27 -4.63
CA ALA A 30 2.51 10.34 -5.21
C ALA A 30 3.87 10.50 -4.50
N ASP A 31 3.89 10.42 -3.17
CA ASP A 31 5.08 10.64 -2.35
C ASP A 31 5.06 9.72 -1.10
N PRO A 32 5.37 8.43 -1.27
CA PRO A 32 5.41 7.50 -0.15
C PRO A 32 6.57 7.82 0.79
N ALA A 33 6.28 7.98 2.07
CA ALA A 33 7.31 8.18 3.10
C ALA A 33 8.16 6.92 3.31
N VAL A 34 7.57 5.75 3.08
CA VAL A 34 8.24 4.44 3.18
C VAL A 34 7.89 3.61 1.95
N THR A 35 8.90 3.00 1.37
CA THR A 35 8.79 2.00 0.30
C THR A 35 9.52 0.74 0.74
N GLN A 36 8.82 -0.38 0.82
CA GLN A 36 9.39 -1.68 1.09
C GLN A 36 9.33 -2.55 -0.17
N PRO A 37 10.48 -3.06 -0.65
CA PRO A 37 10.53 -3.96 -1.79
C PRO A 37 9.91 -5.32 -1.45
N SER A 38 9.55 -6.07 -2.50
CA SER A 38 8.98 -7.41 -2.43
C SER A 38 9.76 -8.38 -1.54
N GLY A 39 9.06 -9.34 -0.91
CA GLY A 39 9.67 -10.40 -0.08
C GLY A 39 9.00 -10.57 1.30
N SER A 40 8.25 -9.57 1.75
CA SER A 40 7.51 -9.57 3.03
C SER A 40 6.09 -10.14 2.91
N GLY A 41 5.92 -11.29 2.25
CA GLY A 41 4.63 -11.99 2.14
C GLY A 41 3.73 -11.61 0.96
N TYR A 42 4.24 -10.79 0.02
CA TYR A 42 3.59 -10.49 -1.26
C TYR A 42 4.43 -10.97 -2.45
N PRO A 43 3.83 -11.20 -3.64
CA PRO A 43 4.57 -11.63 -4.83
C PRO A 43 5.69 -10.66 -5.21
N ASP A 44 6.70 -11.17 -5.94
CA ASP A 44 7.94 -10.45 -6.28
C ASP A 44 7.75 -9.15 -7.09
N ASN A 45 6.56 -8.93 -7.66
CA ASN A 45 6.22 -7.71 -8.40
C ASN A 45 5.52 -6.64 -7.53
N CYS A 46 5.34 -6.91 -6.23
CA CYS A 46 4.61 -6.05 -5.32
C CYS A 46 5.52 -5.31 -4.34
N GLU A 47 5.19 -4.06 -4.04
CA GLU A 47 5.85 -3.23 -3.04
C GLU A 47 4.83 -2.73 -2.02
N VAL A 48 5.29 -2.43 -0.81
CA VAL A 48 4.46 -1.75 0.19
C VAL A 48 4.87 -0.30 0.29
N TRP A 49 3.94 0.60 -0.01
CA TRP A 49 4.12 2.04 0.03
C TRP A 49 3.29 2.62 1.17
N ALA A 50 3.89 3.37 2.09
CA ALA A 50 3.20 3.90 3.25
C ALA A 50 3.43 5.41 3.42
N ALA A 51 2.36 6.11 3.79
CA ALA A 51 2.40 7.52 4.18
C ALA A 51 1.32 7.81 5.23
N GLY A 52 1.64 8.65 6.20
CA GLY A 52 0.74 8.96 7.31
C GLY A 52 0.33 7.69 8.06
N ARG A 53 -0.97 7.43 8.10
CA ARG A 53 -1.59 6.30 8.82
C ARG A 53 -1.92 5.08 7.95
N ILE A 54 -1.69 5.13 6.65
CA ILE A 54 -2.01 4.01 5.74
C ILE A 54 -0.77 3.41 5.08
N ALA A 55 -0.93 2.17 4.64
CA ALA A 55 -0.02 1.49 3.74
C ALA A 55 -0.83 0.93 2.56
N LEU A 56 -0.21 0.93 1.38
CA LEU A 56 -0.75 0.39 0.14
C LEU A 56 0.17 -0.71 -0.35
N VAL A 57 -0.39 -1.84 -0.71
CA VAL A 57 0.35 -2.84 -1.48
C VAL A 57 0.10 -2.53 -2.95
N VAL A 58 1.17 -2.33 -3.70
CA VAL A 58 1.11 -1.89 -5.09
C VAL A 58 1.94 -2.77 -5.99
N ALA A 59 1.55 -2.88 -7.25
CA ALA A 59 2.37 -3.40 -8.34
C ALA A 59 2.81 -2.21 -9.20
N PRO A 60 4.01 -1.63 -8.97
CA PRO A 60 4.38 -0.34 -9.56
C PRO A 60 4.49 -0.36 -11.08
N ALA A 61 5.05 -1.44 -11.63
CA ALA A 61 5.22 -1.61 -13.08
C ALA A 61 3.88 -1.60 -13.82
N GLU A 62 2.82 -2.12 -13.19
CA GLU A 62 1.47 -2.21 -13.76
C GLU A 62 0.58 -1.03 -13.34
N ARG A 63 1.03 -0.21 -12.39
CA ARG A 63 0.28 0.88 -11.75
C ARG A 63 -1.05 0.41 -11.14
N ILE A 64 -0.98 -0.68 -10.37
CA ILE A 64 -2.15 -1.26 -9.68
C ILE A 64 -1.94 -1.19 -8.16
N VAL A 65 -2.97 -0.75 -7.44
CA VAL A 65 -3.09 -0.91 -5.98
C VAL A 65 -3.82 -2.22 -5.72
N ILE A 66 -3.12 -3.15 -5.08
CA ILE A 66 -3.61 -4.50 -4.77
C ILE A 66 -4.52 -4.47 -3.53
N THR A 67 -4.10 -3.81 -2.46
CA THR A 67 -4.89 -3.67 -1.22
C THR A 67 -4.50 -2.42 -0.42
N CYS A 68 -5.38 -2.01 0.50
CA CYS A 68 -5.19 -0.90 1.43
C CYS A 68 -5.14 -1.43 2.86
N LEU A 69 -4.20 -0.93 3.66
CA LEU A 69 -3.92 -1.38 5.03
C LEU A 69 -3.77 -0.19 5.97
N TRP A 70 -4.06 -0.40 7.25
CA TRP A 70 -3.60 0.52 8.29
C TRP A 70 -2.09 0.35 8.43
N ARG A 71 -1.41 1.47 8.65
CA ARG A 71 0.03 1.44 8.88
C ARG A 71 0.30 0.78 10.24
N GLY A 72 0.81 -0.45 10.20
CA GLY A 72 1.45 -1.12 11.31
C GLY A 72 2.73 -0.43 11.81
N VAL A 73 3.20 -0.84 12.99
CA VAL A 73 4.29 -0.19 13.72
C VAL A 73 5.66 -0.30 13.04
N VAL A 74 5.84 -1.29 12.15
CA VAL A 74 7.17 -1.75 11.68
C VAL A 74 7.51 -1.30 10.25
N TYR A 75 6.82 -0.32 9.67
CA TYR A 75 7.21 0.21 8.36
C TYR A 75 8.39 1.18 8.51
N GLU A 76 9.59 0.62 8.62
CA GLU A 76 10.86 1.33 8.49
C GLU A 76 11.40 1.18 7.06
N ARG A 77 12.07 2.23 6.58
CA ARG A 77 12.58 2.26 5.20
C ARG A 77 13.76 1.29 5.07
N GLY A 78 13.63 0.31 4.18
CA GLY A 78 14.71 -0.64 3.89
C GLY A 78 14.85 -1.81 4.88
N THR A 79 13.86 -2.04 5.74
CA THR A 79 13.79 -3.24 6.60
C THR A 79 12.85 -4.27 6.01
N GLU A 80 13.18 -5.56 6.13
CA GLU A 80 12.22 -6.66 5.97
C GLU A 80 11.30 -6.65 7.19
N SER A 81 10.14 -6.02 7.09
CA SER A 81 9.11 -6.11 8.13
C SER A 81 8.40 -7.44 7.93
N GLU A 82 8.32 -8.28 8.97
CA GLU A 82 7.54 -9.52 8.90
C GLU A 82 6.10 -9.19 8.48
N PRO A 83 5.50 -9.91 7.51
CA PRO A 83 4.06 -9.81 7.27
C PRO A 83 3.36 -10.18 8.58
N PHE A 84 2.44 -9.31 9.01
CA PHE A 84 1.70 -9.47 10.25
C PHE A 84 1.17 -10.90 10.43
N ARG A 85 1.31 -11.43 11.64
CA ARG A 85 0.53 -12.57 12.15
C ARG A 85 -0.85 -12.07 12.57
N ASP A 86 -1.87 -12.87 12.26
CA ASP A 86 -3.29 -12.70 12.65
C ASP A 86 -3.49 -12.40 14.15
#